data_AF-A0A661NID8-F1
#
_entry.id   AF-A0A661NID8-F1
#
_cell.length_a   1.000
_cell.length_b   1.000
_cell.length_c   1.000
_cell.angle_alpha   90.00
_cell.angle_beta   90.00
_cell.angle_gamma   90.00
#
_symmetry.space_group_name_H-M   'P 1'
#
loop_
_entity.id
_entity.type
_entity.pdbx_description
1 polymer ?
#
loop_
_entity_poly.entity_id
_entity_poly.type
_entity_poly.pdbx_seq_one_letter_code
_entity_poly.pdbx_strand_id
1 'polypeptide(L)'
;MLAAHRDELLAQAGKNARRLSKRRHKAARQFGAAISRELSELGMGKARVLVEVTPATSGGSSPAAQPHSGAAVSPAALRVDDAALGRDGIDRVQFLIAPNRGMVPRPLKRIASGGELSRALLALKRALGAGAERELNAPSSVGRSKGAGTVRAAGVQVFDEVDAGIGGSTADKIGRAIASISAHRQVLCITHLASIAAYGEAHFAIEKRDDGRCVRSELIRVEGPQRVAELARMLTGDSATAASTQAAEELLSNAGELPAAAE
;
A
#
# COMPACT_ATOMS: atom_id res chain seq x y z
N MET A 1 10.04 45.59 20.68
CA MET A 1 10.48 44.27 21.21
C MET A 1 9.75 43.10 20.58
N LEU A 2 8.41 43.04 20.58
CA LEU A 2 7.65 41.90 20.02
C LEU A 2 7.89 41.65 18.51
N ALA A 3 8.03 42.69 17.70
CA ALA A 3 8.32 42.55 16.27
C ALA A 3 9.70 41.91 16.01
N ALA A 4 10.75 42.38 16.70
CA ALA A 4 12.10 41.82 16.58
C ALA A 4 12.16 40.35 17.02
N HIS A 5 11.47 40.00 18.11
CA HIS A 5 11.40 38.61 18.58
C HIS A 5 10.61 37.70 17.62
N ARG A 6 9.51 38.20 17.04
CA ARG A 6 8.77 37.50 15.97
C ARG A 6 9.68 37.21 14.78
N ASP A 7 10.44 38.21 14.33
CA ASP A 7 11.30 38.08 13.15
C ASP A 7 12.46 37.11 13.39
N GLU A 8 13.03 37.10 14.59
CA GLU A 8 14.02 36.12 15.03
C GLU A 8 13.46 34.68 15.01
N LEU A 9 12.28 34.47 15.61
CA LEU A 9 11.61 33.17 15.61
C LEU A 9 11.24 32.72 14.18
N LEU A 10 10.81 33.64 13.32
CA LEU A 10 10.51 33.35 11.93
C LEU A 10 11.78 32.95 11.15
N ALA A 11 12.91 33.62 11.39
CA ALA A 11 14.19 33.24 10.81
C ALA A 11 14.62 31.84 11.25
N GLN A 12 14.45 31.51 12.53
CA GLN A 12 14.74 30.18 13.06
C GLN A 12 13.81 29.11 12.49
N ALA A 13 12.51 29.40 12.38
CA ALA A 13 11.54 28.53 11.73
C ALA A 13 11.91 28.31 10.26
N GLY A 14 12.36 29.36 9.55
CA GLY A 14 12.85 29.27 8.17
C GLY A 14 14.07 28.37 8.01
N LYS A 15 15.04 28.44 8.93
CA LYS A 15 16.19 27.51 8.96
C LYS A 15 15.73 26.05 9.13
N ASN A 16 14.82 25.81 10.06
CA ASN A 16 14.26 24.48 10.30
C ASN A 16 13.44 23.95 9.12
N ALA A 17 12.60 24.80 8.52
CA ALA A 17 11.78 24.48 7.36
C ALA A 17 12.63 24.07 6.16
N ARG A 18 13.68 24.82 5.85
CA ARG A 18 14.64 24.49 4.79
C ARG A 18 15.38 23.18 5.07
N ARG A 19 15.79 22.94 6.32
CA ARG A 19 16.43 21.68 6.73
C ARG A 19 15.48 20.49 6.57
N LEU A 20 14.22 20.64 6.97
CA LEU A 20 13.19 19.63 6.78
C LEU A 20 12.92 19.35 5.30
N SER A 21 12.77 20.41 4.49
CA SER A 21 12.57 20.30 3.04
C SER A 21 13.71 19.54 2.35
N LYS A 22 14.97 19.86 2.66
CA LYS A 22 16.14 19.11 2.14
C LYS A 22 16.07 17.62 2.49
N ARG A 23 15.72 17.29 3.75
CA ARG A 23 15.55 15.89 4.18
C ARG A 23 14.40 15.19 3.45
N ARG A 24 13.28 15.88 3.24
CA ARG A 24 12.14 15.36 2.48
C ARG A 24 12.49 15.05 1.04
N HIS A 25 13.16 15.95 0.33
CA HIS A 25 13.59 15.70 -1.05
C HIS A 25 14.54 14.50 -1.16
N LYS A 26 15.43 14.30 -0.17
CA LYS A 26 16.27 13.10 -0.11
C LYS A 26 15.44 11.84 0.13
N ALA A 27 14.57 11.86 1.14
CA ALA A 27 13.72 10.71 1.49
C ALA A 27 12.74 10.36 0.36
N ALA A 28 12.14 11.36 -0.28
CA ALA A 28 11.21 11.20 -1.40
C ALA A 28 11.84 10.48 -2.59
N ARG A 29 13.08 10.86 -2.96
CA ARG A 29 13.84 10.16 -4.01
C ARG A 29 14.13 8.70 -3.65
N GLN A 30 14.59 8.45 -2.43
CA GLN A 30 14.90 7.10 -1.96
C GLN A 30 13.64 6.23 -1.89
N PHE A 31 12.55 6.78 -1.37
CA PHE A 31 11.29 6.07 -1.21
C PHE A 31 10.60 5.81 -2.55
N GLY A 32 10.55 6.79 -3.46
CA GLY A 32 10.04 6.57 -4.82
C GLY A 32 10.81 5.48 -5.58
N ALA A 33 12.14 5.44 -5.43
CA ALA A 33 12.97 4.38 -6.00
C ALA A 33 12.69 3.01 -5.37
N ALA A 34 12.50 2.94 -4.05
CA ALA A 34 12.12 1.71 -3.36
C ALA A 34 10.76 1.19 -3.84
N ILE A 35 9.72 2.03 -3.87
CA ILE A 35 8.39 1.65 -4.37
C ILE A 35 8.44 1.20 -5.83
N SER A 36 9.24 1.86 -6.67
CA SER A 36 9.38 1.49 -8.08
C SER A 36 10.05 0.12 -8.25
N ARG A 37 11.00 -0.24 -7.38
CA ARG A 37 11.60 -1.58 -7.37
C ARG A 37 10.57 -2.64 -6.97
N GLU A 38 9.82 -2.39 -5.90
CA GLU A 38 8.73 -3.27 -5.45
C GLU A 38 7.69 -3.50 -6.56
N LEU A 39 7.22 -2.42 -7.21
CA LEU A 39 6.30 -2.52 -8.34
C LEU A 39 6.83 -3.40 -9.47
N SER A 40 8.14 -3.34 -9.75
CA SER A 40 8.74 -4.18 -10.77
C SER A 40 8.71 -5.67 -10.42
N GLU A 41 8.79 -6.02 -9.15
CA GLU A 41 8.65 -7.40 -8.69
C GLU A 41 7.21 -7.88 -8.80
N LEU A 42 6.23 -7.00 -8.58
CA LEU A 42 4.80 -7.28 -8.64
C LEU A 42 4.20 -7.21 -10.07
N GLY A 43 5.02 -7.44 -11.10
CA GLY A 43 4.57 -7.48 -12.49
C GLY A 43 4.32 -6.11 -13.14
N MET A 44 4.69 -5.01 -12.48
CA MET A 44 4.54 -3.65 -13.00
C MET A 44 5.91 -3.04 -13.37
N GLY A 45 6.79 -3.81 -14.02
CA GLY A 45 8.19 -3.42 -14.30
C GLY A 45 8.39 -2.18 -15.19
N LYS A 46 7.34 -1.71 -15.87
CA LYS A 46 7.36 -0.46 -16.64
C LYS A 46 6.87 0.74 -15.82
N ALA A 47 6.22 0.49 -14.69
CA ALA A 47 5.66 1.52 -13.84
C ALA A 47 6.73 2.14 -12.94
N ARG A 48 6.53 3.41 -12.61
CA ARG A 48 7.39 4.16 -11.69
C ARG A 48 6.54 4.99 -10.76
N VAL A 49 6.94 5.03 -9.49
CA VAL A 49 6.35 5.92 -8.49
C VAL A 49 7.33 7.03 -8.19
N LEU A 50 6.82 8.26 -8.23
CA LEU A 50 7.54 9.47 -7.88
C LEU A 50 6.89 10.06 -6.64
N VAL A 51 7.72 10.38 -5.66
CA VAL A 51 7.30 11.16 -4.50
C VAL A 51 7.76 12.58 -4.78
N GLU A 52 6.83 13.41 -5.22
CA GLU A 52 7.11 14.80 -5.55
C GLU A 52 7.01 15.66 -4.29
N VAL A 53 7.97 16.54 -4.10
CA VAL A 53 8.01 17.50 -2.99
C VAL A 53 8.05 18.89 -3.63
N THR A 54 7.01 19.68 -3.42
CA THR A 54 6.90 21.05 -3.95
C THR A 54 6.67 22.05 -2.83
N PRO A 55 7.08 23.32 -2.97
CA PRO A 55 6.74 24.34 -2.00
C PRO A 55 5.22 24.50 -1.86
N ALA A 56 4.72 24.68 -0.64
CA ALA A 56 3.32 24.94 -0.35
C ALA A 56 2.96 26.40 -0.73
N THR A 57 2.88 26.68 -2.03
CA THR A 57 2.49 28.00 -2.53
C THR A 57 0.98 28.22 -2.36
N SER A 58 0.61 29.45 -2.04
CA SER A 58 -0.77 29.87 -1.73
C SER A 58 -1.69 30.02 -2.96
N GLY A 59 -1.35 29.46 -4.12
CA GLY A 59 -2.10 29.67 -5.37
C GLY A 59 -2.05 28.55 -6.41
N GLY A 60 -1.48 27.38 -6.10
CA GLY A 60 -1.41 26.26 -7.05
C GLY A 60 -2.74 25.50 -7.12
N SER A 61 -3.57 25.81 -8.12
CA SER A 61 -4.74 25.02 -8.52
C SER A 61 -4.29 23.66 -9.07
N SER A 62 -4.14 22.67 -8.20
CA SER A 62 -4.18 21.26 -8.65
C SER A 62 -5.64 20.84 -8.77
N PRO A 63 -6.17 20.47 -9.96
CA PRO A 63 -7.58 20.11 -10.18
C PRO A 63 -7.97 18.76 -9.56
N ALA A 64 -7.24 18.29 -8.55
CA ALA A 64 -7.49 17.05 -7.85
C ALA A 64 -7.23 17.13 -6.34
N ALA A 65 -6.92 18.30 -5.77
CA ALA A 65 -6.82 18.43 -4.32
C ALA A 65 -8.21 18.71 -3.72
N GLN A 66 -8.98 17.66 -3.45
CA GLN A 66 -10.05 17.81 -2.45
C GLN A 66 -9.39 18.06 -1.09
N PRO A 67 -9.93 18.97 -0.26
CA PRO A 67 -9.27 19.45 0.94
C PRO A 67 -9.47 18.46 2.08
N HIS A 68 -8.61 17.45 2.20
CA HIS A 68 -8.45 16.71 3.46
C HIS A 68 -7.50 17.46 4.41
N SER A 69 -7.77 18.75 4.60
CA SER A 69 -7.52 19.56 5.80
C SER A 69 -7.95 20.97 5.40
N GLY A 70 -9.18 21.32 5.78
CA GLY A 70 -9.79 22.62 5.51
C GLY A 70 -9.16 23.72 6.36
N ALA A 71 -7.87 24.01 6.14
CA ALA A 71 -7.30 25.27 6.55
C ALA A 71 -7.11 26.10 5.27
N ALA A 72 -8.12 26.91 4.95
CA ALA A 72 -7.91 28.08 4.12
C ALA A 72 -6.70 28.82 4.73
N VAL A 73 -5.66 29.02 3.91
CA VAL A 73 -4.49 29.78 4.32
C VAL A 73 -4.98 31.19 4.64
N SER A 74 -5.09 31.50 5.94
CA SER A 74 -5.44 32.85 6.39
C SER A 74 -4.45 33.84 5.74
N PRO A 75 -4.89 35.04 5.29
CA PRO A 75 -4.01 36.04 4.68
C PRO A 75 -2.83 36.48 5.58
N ALA A 76 -2.82 36.09 6.85
CA ALA A 76 -1.70 36.24 7.79
C ALA A 76 -0.78 35.00 7.90
N ALA A 77 -0.77 34.10 6.92
CA ALA A 77 0.09 32.93 6.98
C ALA A 77 1.57 33.33 6.94
N LEU A 78 2.31 32.94 7.98
CA LEU A 78 3.76 33.09 8.03
C LEU A 78 4.38 32.47 6.78
N ARG A 79 5.35 33.14 6.17
CA ARG A 79 6.02 32.68 4.97
C ARG A 79 7.51 32.48 5.21
N VAL A 80 8.06 31.51 4.51
CA VAL A 80 9.50 31.33 4.36
C VAL A 80 9.73 31.28 2.85
N ASP A 81 10.42 32.28 2.33
CA ASP A 81 10.49 32.53 0.89
C ASP A 81 9.07 32.68 0.31
N ASP A 82 8.76 32.02 -0.81
CA ASP A 82 7.45 32.04 -1.44
C ASP A 82 6.49 30.95 -0.94
N ALA A 83 6.86 30.18 0.10
CA ALA A 83 6.05 29.09 0.64
C ALA A 83 5.33 29.48 1.94
N ALA A 84 4.08 29.04 2.07
CA ALA A 84 3.36 29.15 3.33
C ALA A 84 3.98 28.19 4.35
N LEU A 85 4.34 28.71 5.53
CA LEU A 85 4.85 27.93 6.65
C LEU A 85 3.67 27.34 7.42
N GLY A 86 3.50 26.02 7.33
CA GLY A 86 2.56 25.27 8.14
C GLY A 86 3.23 24.54 9.31
N ARG A 87 2.40 23.89 10.13
CA ARG A 87 2.86 22.97 11.21
C ARG A 87 3.77 21.86 10.68
N ASP A 88 3.55 21.46 9.43
CA ASP A 88 4.28 20.41 8.72
C ASP A 88 5.42 21.00 7.87
N GLY A 89 5.82 22.26 8.06
CA GLY A 89 6.86 22.93 7.28
C GLY A 89 6.32 23.58 6.00
N ILE A 90 7.17 23.68 4.99
CA ILE A 90 6.94 24.49 3.78
C ILE A 90 6.67 23.68 2.52
N ASP A 91 6.64 22.35 2.63
CA ASP A 91 6.46 21.47 1.47
C ASP A 91 5.08 20.83 1.43
N ARG A 92 4.60 20.62 0.21
CA ARG A 92 3.54 19.69 -0.15
C ARG A 92 4.18 18.44 -0.75
N VAL A 93 3.74 17.26 -0.29
CA VAL A 93 4.20 15.97 -0.81
C VAL A 93 3.08 15.31 -1.60
N GLN A 94 3.38 14.81 -2.80
CA GLN A 94 2.43 14.12 -3.65
C GLN A 94 3.01 12.80 -4.17
N PHE A 95 2.20 11.74 -4.15
CA PHE A 95 2.53 10.46 -4.77
C PHE A 95 1.99 10.43 -6.20
N LEU A 96 2.91 10.32 -7.14
CA LEU A 96 2.63 10.24 -8.57
C LEU A 96 3.05 8.86 -9.09
N ILE A 97 2.35 8.38 -10.11
CA ILE A 97 2.68 7.16 -10.83
C ILE A 97 2.73 7.42 -12.32
N ALA A 98 3.73 6.85 -12.98
CA ALA A 98 3.79 6.72 -14.44
C ALA A 98 3.68 5.22 -14.76
N PRO A 99 2.56 4.73 -15.33
CA PRO A 99 2.37 3.30 -15.60
C PRO A 99 3.39 2.72 -16.59
N ASN A 100 3.87 3.54 -17.52
CA ASN A 100 4.87 3.16 -18.50
C ASN A 100 5.96 4.22 -18.65
N ARG A 101 7.12 3.80 -19.18
CA ARG A 101 8.20 4.70 -19.59
C ARG A 101 7.68 5.72 -20.60
N GLY A 102 8.01 7.00 -20.37
CA GLY A 102 7.63 8.10 -21.24
C GLY A 102 6.24 8.69 -20.98
N MET A 103 5.42 8.09 -20.10
CA MET A 103 4.14 8.69 -19.70
C MET A 103 4.36 9.80 -18.66
N VAL A 104 3.54 10.84 -18.76
CA VAL A 104 3.49 11.91 -17.75
C VAL A 104 2.97 11.32 -16.43
N PRO A 105 3.71 11.46 -15.31
CA PRO A 105 3.24 10.99 -14.01
C PRO A 105 1.93 11.66 -13.60
N ARG A 106 1.01 10.87 -13.03
CA ARG A 106 -0.29 11.34 -12.54
C ARG A 106 -0.48 10.97 -11.08
N PRO A 107 -1.35 11.68 -10.33
CA PRO A 107 -1.65 11.31 -8.95
C PRO A 107 -2.06 9.85 -8.83
N LEU A 108 -1.57 9.13 -7.81
CA LEU A 108 -1.84 7.70 -7.60
C LEU A 108 -3.34 7.35 -7.64
N LYS A 109 -4.18 8.25 -7.13
CA LYS A 109 -5.66 8.10 -7.15
C LYS A 109 -6.31 8.13 -8.54
N ARG A 110 -5.56 8.52 -9.58
CA ARG A 110 -6.03 8.55 -10.98
C ARG A 110 -5.53 7.34 -11.78
N ILE A 111 -5.06 6.30 -11.11
CA ILE A 111 -4.82 4.99 -11.75
C ILE A 111 -6.15 4.45 -12.28
N ALA A 112 -6.10 3.83 -13.46
CA ALA A 112 -7.27 3.42 -14.23
C ALA A 112 -7.86 2.05 -13.82
N SER A 113 -7.09 1.19 -13.15
CA SER A 113 -7.51 -0.18 -12.77
C SER A 113 -7.40 -0.43 -11.26
N GLY A 114 -8.39 -1.13 -10.69
CA GLY A 114 -8.43 -1.53 -9.27
C GLY A 114 -7.21 -2.34 -8.87
N GLY A 115 -6.85 -3.36 -9.65
CA GLY A 115 -5.67 -4.18 -9.38
C GLY A 115 -4.32 -3.47 -9.49
N GLU A 116 -4.19 -2.47 -10.37
CA GLU A 116 -2.98 -1.64 -10.43
C GLU A 116 -2.82 -0.80 -9.16
N LEU A 117 -3.92 -0.27 -8.61
CA LEU A 117 -3.90 0.46 -7.35
C LEU A 117 -3.57 -0.48 -6.18
N SER A 118 -4.20 -1.66 -6.11
CA SER A 118 -3.93 -2.65 -5.06
C SER A 118 -2.46 -3.08 -5.06
N ARG A 119 -1.86 -3.35 -6.23
CA ARG A 119 -0.43 -3.66 -6.35
C ARG A 119 0.47 -2.47 -5.99
N ALA A 120 0.09 -1.25 -6.34
CA ALA A 120 0.85 -0.06 -5.96
C ALA A 120 0.83 0.18 -4.44
N LEU A 121 -0.31 -0.07 -3.79
CA LEU A 121 -0.43 0.00 -2.33
C LEU A 121 0.38 -1.12 -1.66
N LEU A 122 0.36 -2.33 -2.21
CA LEU A 122 1.18 -3.44 -1.75
C LEU A 122 2.68 -3.09 -1.83
N ALA A 123 3.14 -2.57 -2.97
CA ALA A 123 4.50 -2.08 -3.16
C ALA A 123 4.88 -0.96 -2.17
N LEU A 124 3.97 -0.01 -1.95
CA LEU A 124 4.16 1.06 -0.97
C LEU A 124 4.36 0.49 0.44
N LYS A 125 3.55 -0.50 0.82
CA LYS A 125 3.63 -1.16 2.12
C LYS A 125 4.93 -1.93 2.31
N ARG A 126 5.37 -2.70 1.31
CA ARG A 126 6.67 -3.36 1.34
C ARG A 126 7.83 -2.37 1.44
N ALA A 127 7.78 -1.27 0.67
CA ALA A 127 8.83 -0.25 0.67
C ALA A 127 8.97 0.50 2.00
N LEU A 128 7.87 0.65 2.78
CA LEU A 128 7.94 1.22 4.13
C LEU A 128 8.62 0.27 5.12
N GLY A 129 8.44 -1.03 4.92
CA GLY A 129 8.95 -2.07 5.81
C GLY A 129 8.28 -2.08 7.19
N ALA A 130 8.44 -3.19 7.91
CA ALA A 130 7.82 -3.39 9.23
C ALA A 130 8.30 -2.36 10.29
N GLY A 131 9.57 -1.95 10.22
CA GLY A 131 10.19 -1.04 11.19
C GLY A 131 9.65 0.39 11.15
N ALA A 132 9.53 0.99 9.96
CA ALA A 132 9.04 2.37 9.83
C ALA A 132 7.57 2.48 10.25
N GLU A 133 6.76 1.46 9.97
CA GLU A 133 5.35 1.49 10.36
C GLU A 133 5.14 1.26 11.87
N ARG A 134 6.06 0.56 12.55
CA ARG A 134 6.02 0.40 14.02
C ARG A 134 6.28 1.74 14.73
N GLU A 135 7.16 2.58 14.17
CA GLU A 135 7.40 3.94 14.66
C GLU A 135 6.20 4.88 14.41
N LEU A 136 5.52 4.76 13.25
CA LEU A 136 4.27 5.48 12.99
C LEU A 136 3.13 5.10 13.95
N ASN A 137 3.13 3.87 14.44
CA ASN A 137 2.12 3.32 15.34
C ASN A 137 2.47 3.44 16.83
N ALA A 138 3.71 3.83 17.17
CA ALA A 138 4.11 4.03 18.55
C ALA A 138 3.34 5.22 19.17
N PRO A 139 2.88 5.13 20.43
CA PRO A 139 2.33 6.29 21.13
C PRO A 139 3.41 7.37 21.17
N SER A 140 3.16 8.49 20.47
CA SER A 140 4.13 9.60 20.40
C SER A 140 4.42 10.13 21.80
N SER A 141 5.66 10.00 22.27
CA SER A 141 6.15 10.54 23.56
C SER A 141 6.38 12.06 23.54
N VAL A 142 6.20 12.70 22.39
CA VAL A 142 6.23 14.16 22.26
C VAL A 142 4.79 14.65 22.24
N GLY A 143 4.40 15.42 23.26
CA GLY A 143 3.06 15.99 23.42
C GLY A 143 2.57 16.66 22.14
N ARG A 144 1.75 15.92 21.36
CA ARG A 144 1.08 16.43 20.18
C ARG A 144 -0.34 16.80 20.55
N SER A 145 -0.66 18.07 20.31
CA SER A 145 -2.02 18.61 20.36
C SER A 145 -2.97 17.73 19.54
N LYS A 146 -4.14 17.42 20.13
CA LYS A 146 -5.24 16.62 19.58
C LYS A 146 -5.83 17.27 18.31
N GLY A 147 -5.11 17.25 17.19
CA GLY A 147 -5.57 17.92 15.95
C GLY A 147 -4.77 17.64 14.67
N ALA A 148 -3.76 16.77 14.69
CA ALA A 148 -3.06 16.31 13.49
C ALA A 148 -3.13 14.78 13.47
N GLY A 149 -4.00 14.22 12.63
CA GLY A 149 -4.30 12.79 12.58
C GLY A 149 -3.03 11.94 12.49
N THR A 150 -2.69 11.29 13.58
CA THR A 150 -1.74 10.18 13.60
C THR A 150 -2.37 9.09 12.73
N VAL A 151 -1.81 8.85 11.54
CA VAL A 151 -2.23 7.74 10.70
C VAL A 151 -1.75 6.47 11.39
N ARG A 152 -2.58 5.92 12.29
CA ARG A 152 -2.42 4.55 12.78
C ARG A 152 -2.56 3.66 11.55
N ALA A 153 -1.51 2.94 11.18
CA ALA A 153 -1.62 1.92 10.16
C ALA A 153 -2.66 0.91 10.66
N ALA A 154 -3.74 0.75 9.91
CA ALA A 154 -4.85 -0.14 10.26
C ALA A 154 -4.32 -1.53 10.65
N GLY A 155 -4.84 -2.07 11.76
CA GLY A 155 -4.47 -3.41 12.23
C GLY A 155 -4.85 -4.52 11.23
N VAL A 156 -5.83 -4.21 10.36
CA VAL A 156 -6.30 -5.07 9.27
C VAL A 156 -6.07 -4.37 7.94
N GLN A 157 -5.56 -5.09 6.94
CA GLN A 157 -5.43 -4.64 5.56
C GLN A 157 -6.25 -5.55 4.65
N VAL A 158 -6.98 -4.95 3.72
CA VAL A 158 -7.77 -5.69 2.72
C VAL A 158 -7.16 -5.45 1.36
N PHE A 159 -6.76 -6.51 0.68
CA PHE A 159 -6.35 -6.48 -0.71
C PHE A 159 -7.41 -7.17 -1.56
N ASP A 160 -7.98 -6.40 -2.48
CA ASP A 160 -8.94 -6.88 -3.47
C ASP A 160 -8.33 -6.71 -4.86
N GLU A 161 -8.56 -7.68 -5.74
CA GLU A 161 -8.07 -7.70 -7.13
C GLU A 161 -6.56 -7.48 -7.32
N VAL A 162 -5.73 -7.78 -6.32
CA VAL A 162 -4.26 -7.73 -6.48
C VAL A 162 -3.78 -8.62 -7.63
N ASP A 163 -4.58 -9.62 -7.95
CA ASP A 163 -4.43 -10.63 -8.97
C ASP A 163 -5.01 -10.28 -10.35
N ALA A 164 -5.56 -9.07 -10.54
CA ALA A 164 -6.13 -8.69 -11.82
C ALA A 164 -5.06 -8.60 -12.93
N GLY A 165 -5.26 -9.38 -14.00
CA GLY A 165 -4.41 -9.39 -15.19
C GLY A 165 -3.01 -9.98 -14.97
N ILE A 166 -2.83 -10.81 -13.94
CA ILE A 166 -1.57 -11.50 -13.65
C ILE A 166 -1.74 -13.01 -13.67
N GLY A 167 -0.61 -13.72 -13.83
CA GLY A 167 -0.55 -15.17 -13.75
C GLY A 167 0.90 -15.65 -13.60
N GLY A 168 1.07 -16.96 -13.41
CA GLY A 168 2.38 -17.60 -13.32
C GLY A 168 3.27 -17.02 -12.23
N SER A 169 4.56 -16.79 -12.54
CA SER A 169 5.57 -16.36 -11.57
C SER A 169 5.29 -14.99 -10.92
N THR A 170 4.47 -14.14 -11.55
CA THR A 170 4.06 -12.86 -10.95
C THR A 170 3.09 -13.08 -9.79
N ALA A 171 2.18 -14.04 -9.92
CA ALA A 171 1.20 -14.36 -8.87
C ALA A 171 1.90 -14.95 -7.64
N ASP A 172 2.89 -15.82 -7.83
CA ASP A 172 3.73 -16.34 -6.74
C ASP A 172 4.42 -15.21 -5.95
N LYS A 173 5.04 -14.25 -6.65
CA LYS A 173 5.68 -13.09 -6.02
C LYS A 173 4.69 -12.24 -5.22
N ILE A 174 3.47 -12.08 -5.71
CA ILE A 174 2.39 -11.37 -5.01
C ILE A 174 1.95 -12.14 -3.76
N GLY A 175 1.80 -13.46 -3.84
CA GLY A 175 1.53 -14.32 -2.69
C GLY A 175 2.60 -14.17 -1.59
N ARG A 176 3.88 -14.27 -1.96
CA ARG A 176 5.01 -14.04 -1.03
C ARG A 176 5.02 -12.63 -0.44
N ALA A 177 4.73 -11.62 -1.26
CA ALA A 177 4.63 -10.23 -0.82
C ALA A 177 3.53 -10.04 0.23
N ILE A 178 2.37 -10.66 0.04
CA ILE A 178 1.24 -10.62 0.98
C ILE A 178 1.58 -11.36 2.28
N ALA A 179 2.14 -12.57 2.20
CA ALA A 179 2.59 -13.33 3.36
C ALA A 179 3.65 -12.58 4.19
N SER A 180 4.58 -11.89 3.52
CA SER A 180 5.57 -11.06 4.21
C SER A 180 4.93 -9.92 5.01
N ILE A 181 3.79 -9.39 4.58
CA ILE A 181 3.05 -8.36 5.33
C ILE A 181 2.21 -8.97 6.44
N SER A 182 1.64 -10.17 6.24
CA SER A 182 0.80 -10.85 7.23
C SER A 182 1.56 -11.19 8.52
N ALA A 183 2.88 -11.39 8.43
CA ALA A 183 3.77 -11.61 9.58
C ALA A 183 3.66 -10.54 10.70
N HIS A 184 3.14 -9.35 10.39
CA HIS A 184 2.99 -8.27 11.34
C HIS A 184 1.57 -7.68 11.42
N ARG A 185 0.63 -8.17 10.59
CA ARG A 185 -0.72 -7.61 10.45
C ARG A 185 -1.72 -8.65 10.00
N GLN A 186 -2.99 -8.43 10.35
CA GLN A 186 -4.04 -9.19 9.70
C GLN A 186 -4.21 -8.71 8.26
N VAL A 187 -4.11 -9.63 7.31
CA VAL A 187 -4.37 -9.37 5.90
C VAL A 187 -5.55 -10.22 5.44
N LEU A 188 -6.54 -9.57 4.81
CA LEU A 188 -7.62 -10.22 4.10
C LEU A 188 -7.35 -10.05 2.60
N CYS A 189 -7.10 -11.14 1.89
CA CYS A 189 -6.89 -11.14 0.45
C CYS A 189 -8.06 -11.83 -0.23
N ILE A 190 -8.70 -11.15 -1.18
CA ILE A 190 -9.70 -11.74 -2.07
C ILE A 190 -8.98 -12.07 -3.37
N THR A 191 -8.99 -13.34 -3.77
CA THR A 191 -8.27 -13.82 -4.95
C THR A 191 -8.96 -15.00 -5.59
N HIS A 192 -8.78 -15.14 -6.89
CA HIS A 192 -9.18 -16.31 -7.66
C HIS A 192 -7.97 -17.17 -8.10
N LEU A 193 -6.74 -16.76 -7.75
CA LEU A 193 -5.53 -17.47 -8.12
C LEU A 193 -5.05 -18.40 -7.00
N ALA A 194 -4.99 -19.70 -7.29
CA ALA A 194 -4.49 -20.72 -6.36
C ALA A 194 -3.07 -20.38 -5.84
N SER A 195 -2.22 -19.81 -6.70
CA SER A 195 -0.85 -19.42 -6.37
C SER A 195 -0.73 -18.24 -5.39
N ILE A 196 -1.81 -17.50 -5.15
CA ILE A 196 -1.87 -16.50 -4.07
C ILE A 196 -2.57 -17.10 -2.86
N ALA A 197 -3.68 -17.81 -3.07
CA ALA A 197 -4.45 -18.44 -2.00
C ALA A 197 -3.62 -19.42 -1.15
N ALA A 198 -2.68 -20.15 -1.76
CA ALA A 198 -1.80 -21.09 -1.07
C ALA A 198 -0.93 -20.44 0.03
N TYR A 199 -0.64 -19.14 -0.05
CA TYR A 199 0.14 -18.42 0.96
C TYR A 199 -0.67 -17.95 2.18
N GLY A 200 -2.00 -18.11 2.16
CA GLY A 200 -2.86 -17.64 3.26
C GLY A 200 -2.84 -18.60 4.45
N GLU A 201 -2.50 -18.11 5.64
CA GLU A 201 -2.53 -18.92 6.88
C GLU A 201 -3.90 -19.58 7.16
N ALA A 202 -4.98 -18.91 6.73
CA ALA A 202 -6.33 -19.45 6.71
C ALA A 202 -6.93 -19.24 5.31
N HIS A 203 -7.60 -20.28 4.81
CA HIS A 203 -8.25 -20.26 3.51
C HIS A 203 -9.77 -20.42 3.68
N PHE A 204 -10.53 -19.50 3.09
CA PHE A 204 -11.98 -19.52 3.07
C PHE A 204 -12.48 -19.56 1.63
N ALA A 205 -13.23 -20.61 1.28
CA ALA A 205 -13.96 -20.70 0.02
C ALA A 205 -15.30 -19.99 0.14
N ILE A 206 -15.75 -19.36 -0.94
CA ILE A 206 -17.09 -18.75 -1.03
C ILE A 206 -17.97 -19.66 -1.88
N GLU A 207 -19.04 -20.16 -1.29
CA GLU A 207 -20.04 -20.97 -1.98
C GLU A 207 -21.38 -20.25 -2.07
N LYS A 208 -22.13 -20.51 -3.14
CA LYS A 208 -23.52 -20.05 -3.28
C LYS A 208 -24.45 -21.19 -2.90
N ARG A 209 -25.33 -20.98 -1.92
CA ARG A 209 -26.45 -21.88 -1.61
C ARG A 209 -27.74 -21.30 -2.13
N ASP A 210 -28.50 -22.09 -2.87
CA ASP A 210 -29.85 -21.76 -3.31
C ASP A 210 -30.84 -22.71 -2.63
N ASP A 211 -31.76 -22.15 -1.82
CA ASP A 211 -32.84 -22.90 -1.18
C ASP A 211 -34.15 -22.87 -1.98
N GLY A 212 -34.08 -22.45 -3.25
CA GLY A 212 -35.21 -22.24 -4.15
C GLY A 212 -35.95 -20.91 -3.94
N ARG A 213 -35.62 -20.15 -2.89
CA ARG A 213 -36.23 -18.84 -2.58
C ARG A 213 -35.21 -17.70 -2.64
N CYS A 214 -33.97 -17.96 -2.23
CA CYS A 214 -32.91 -16.96 -2.23
C CYS A 214 -31.53 -17.62 -2.36
N VAL A 215 -30.70 -17.07 -3.24
CA VAL A 215 -29.28 -17.42 -3.31
C VAL A 215 -28.53 -16.66 -2.21
N ARG A 216 -27.85 -17.38 -1.32
CA ARG A 216 -27.01 -16.84 -0.25
C ARG A 216 -25.55 -17.22 -0.49
N SER A 217 -24.63 -16.32 -0.16
CA SER A 217 -23.20 -16.61 -0.16
C SER A 217 -22.77 -17.05 1.24
N GLU A 218 -22.11 -18.20 1.32
CA GLU A 218 -21.52 -18.73 2.55
C GLU A 218 -20.01 -18.77 2.46
N LEU A 219 -19.34 -18.48 3.58
CA LEU A 219 -17.89 -18.59 3.73
C LEU A 219 -17.58 -19.88 4.48
N ILE A 220 -16.83 -20.76 3.85
CA ILE A 220 -16.44 -22.05 4.40
C ILE A 220 -14.94 -22.06 4.58
N ARG A 221 -14.47 -22.27 5.81
CA ARG A 221 -13.05 -22.47 6.06
C ARG A 221 -12.64 -23.83 5.53
N VAL A 222 -11.64 -23.87 4.65
CA VAL A 222 -11.10 -25.10 4.07
C VAL A 222 -9.73 -25.38 4.68
N GLU A 223 -9.52 -26.62 5.14
CA GLU A 223 -8.30 -27.06 5.81
C GLU A 223 -7.87 -28.42 5.26
N GLY A 224 -6.59 -28.79 5.47
CA GLY A 224 -6.05 -30.10 5.10
C GLY A 224 -6.47 -30.56 3.68
N PRO A 225 -7.09 -31.75 3.54
CA PRO A 225 -7.54 -32.25 2.24
C PRO A 225 -8.55 -31.35 1.52
N GLN A 226 -9.45 -30.65 2.24
CA GLN A 226 -10.40 -29.75 1.60
C GLN A 226 -9.71 -28.54 1.00
N ARG A 227 -8.61 -28.07 1.62
CA ARG A 227 -7.81 -26.97 1.09
C ARG A 227 -7.08 -27.37 -0.19
N VAL A 228 -6.52 -28.58 -0.25
CA VAL A 228 -5.90 -29.11 -1.47
C VAL A 228 -6.94 -29.21 -2.59
N ALA A 229 -8.12 -29.77 -2.29
CA ALA A 229 -9.21 -29.89 -3.26
C ALA A 229 -9.67 -28.53 -3.79
N GLU A 230 -9.79 -27.52 -2.91
CA GLU A 230 -10.18 -26.17 -3.32
C GLU A 230 -9.11 -25.51 -4.21
N LEU A 231 -7.83 -25.64 -3.86
CA LEU A 231 -6.76 -25.12 -4.72
C LEU A 231 -6.70 -25.84 -6.08
N ALA A 232 -6.90 -27.17 -6.10
CA ALA A 232 -7.01 -27.94 -7.34
C ALA A 232 -8.20 -27.46 -8.19
N ARG A 233 -9.34 -27.18 -7.54
CA ARG A 233 -10.53 -26.60 -8.19
C ARG A 233 -10.25 -25.19 -8.73
N MET A 234 -9.50 -24.36 -8.01
CA MET A 234 -9.09 -23.04 -8.50
C MET A 234 -8.16 -23.14 -9.73
N LEU A 235 -7.37 -24.21 -9.85
CA LEU A 235 -6.47 -24.44 -10.97
C LEU A 235 -7.19 -24.96 -12.23
N THR A 236 -8.10 -25.92 -12.09
CA THR A 236 -8.71 -26.64 -13.23
C THR A 236 -10.24 -26.53 -13.33
N GLY A 237 -10.88 -25.79 -12.44
CA GLY A 237 -12.34 -25.75 -12.30
C GLY A 237 -12.88 -27.01 -11.62
N ASP A 238 -14.17 -27.28 -11.77
CA ASP A 238 -14.89 -28.35 -11.05
C ASP A 238 -14.42 -29.78 -11.38
N SER A 239 -13.55 -29.94 -12.38
CA SER A 239 -12.96 -31.22 -12.77
C SER A 239 -11.55 -31.37 -12.17
N ALA A 240 -11.47 -31.57 -10.85
CA ALA A 240 -10.20 -31.89 -10.21
C ALA A 240 -9.63 -33.23 -10.74
N THR A 241 -8.34 -33.25 -11.03
CA THR A 241 -7.61 -34.41 -11.54
C THR A 241 -6.46 -34.73 -10.60
N ALA A 242 -5.88 -35.93 -10.71
CA ALA A 242 -4.67 -36.27 -9.95
C ALA A 242 -3.54 -35.25 -10.19
N ALA A 243 -3.42 -34.74 -11.42
CA ALA A 243 -2.42 -33.73 -11.77
C ALA A 243 -2.70 -32.36 -11.11
N SER A 244 -3.95 -31.91 -11.04
CA SER A 244 -4.27 -30.64 -10.38
C SER A 244 -4.20 -30.72 -8.86
N THR A 245 -4.49 -31.89 -8.27
CA THR A 245 -4.22 -32.18 -6.86
C THR A 245 -2.73 -32.09 -6.57
N GLN A 246 -1.87 -32.74 -7.37
CA GLN A 246 -0.43 -32.68 -7.21
C GLN A 246 0.10 -31.24 -7.34
N ALA A 247 -0.38 -30.48 -8.33
CA ALA A 247 0.00 -29.07 -8.48
C ALA A 247 -0.45 -28.22 -7.28
N ALA A 248 -1.61 -28.49 -6.69
CA ALA A 248 -2.07 -27.81 -5.49
C ALA A 248 -1.19 -28.12 -4.26
N GLU A 249 -0.78 -29.38 -4.10
CA GLU A 249 0.16 -29.79 -3.05
C GLU A 249 1.53 -29.10 -3.22
N GLU A 250 2.03 -28.99 -4.46
CA GLU A 250 3.26 -28.26 -4.75
C GLU A 250 3.15 -26.76 -4.37
N LEU A 251 2.00 -26.12 -4.64
CA LEU A 251 1.77 -24.73 -4.23
C LEU A 251 1.82 -24.56 -2.70
N LEU A 252 1.17 -25.46 -1.95
CA LEU A 252 1.17 -25.45 -0.48
C LEU A 252 2.56 -25.72 0.09
N SER A 253 3.31 -26.64 -0.51
CA SER A 253 4.71 -26.91 -0.17
C SER A 253 5.59 -25.68 -0.38
N ASN A 254 5.48 -25.03 -1.54
CA ASN A 254 6.22 -23.80 -1.87
C ASN A 254 5.87 -22.61 -0.97
N ALA A 255 4.63 -22.58 -0.44
CA ALA A 255 4.17 -21.62 0.53
C ALA A 255 4.63 -21.92 1.97
N GLY A 256 5.22 -23.10 2.22
CA GLY A 256 5.72 -23.51 3.53
C GLY A 256 4.66 -24.12 4.45
N GLU A 257 3.53 -24.59 3.90
CA GLU A 257 2.41 -25.12 4.68
C GLU A 257 2.38 -26.65 4.78
N LEU A 258 3.08 -27.36 3.88
CA LEU A 258 3.33 -28.79 4.03
C LEU A 258 4.72 -29.00 4.65
N PRO A 259 4.89 -29.87 5.66
CA PRO A 259 6.22 -30.29 6.08
C PRO A 259 6.95 -30.90 4.88
N ALA A 260 8.24 -30.58 4.71
CA ALA A 260 9.07 -31.27 3.73
C ALA A 260 8.90 -32.77 3.92
N ALA A 261 8.57 -33.50 2.85
CA ALA A 261 8.46 -34.95 2.91
C ALA A 261 9.76 -35.48 3.55
N ALA A 262 9.63 -36.19 4.66
CA ALA A 262 10.76 -36.81 5.32
C ALA A 262 11.40 -37.79 4.32
N GLU A 263 12.61 -37.48 3.86
CA GLU A 263 13.49 -38.42 3.16
C GLU A 263 13.91 -39.57 4.10
#